data_AF-A0A151S3S4-F1
#
_entry.id   AF-A0A151S3S4-F1
#
_cell.length_a   1.000
_cell.length_b   1.000
_cell.length_c   1.000
_cell.angle_alpha   90.00
_cell.angle_beta   90.00
_cell.angle_gamma   90.00
#
_symmetry.space_group_name_H-M   'P 1'
#
loop_
_entity.id
_entity.type
_entity.pdbx_description
1 polymer ?
#
loop_
_entity_poly.entity_id
_entity_poly.type
_entity_poly.pdbx_seq_one_letter_code
_entity_poly.pdbx_strand_id
1 'polypeptide(L)'
;MGSVSLKIGDGTARFQRATLCSSAVNILMIFSVITTNLFALYAFTSPKQPHHLLHHHAHKNISLISEQVSLILREIDLSQKKLAQMEKELLGYESLDLSRPNIATELKLFLTRHQLPLGKDSRTGITEMVPSVGHTCEKNSDLLSQFMSYKAFGPCPDDWSVAQKLILRGCEPLPRRRCFAKTIPKSGLFPFPDSLWKPNVRFVRAKSKNDFVVDDVLALGGGGVRIGLDIGGGSGSFAARMAERNVTVVTSTLNVDAPFSEFIAARGLFPLYLSLDHRFPFFDNVFDLVHASSGLDVGGKIEKLEFLMFDVDRVLRAGGLFWLDNFFCANEAKKQALTRLIERFGYKKLKWVVGEKVDSVGSGKPEVVLSAVLQKPIRA
;
A
#
# COMPACT_ATOMS: atom_id res chain seq x y z
N MET A 1 25.79 20.02 -3.11
CA MET A 1 25.87 19.79 -1.65
C MET A 1 26.15 21.15 -1.01
N GLY A 2 25.15 21.80 -0.41
CA GLY A 2 25.31 23.10 0.23
C GLY A 2 25.81 22.92 1.67
N SER A 3 26.96 23.49 1.99
CA SER A 3 27.52 23.50 3.35
C SER A 3 26.90 24.64 4.16
N VAL A 4 26.32 24.34 5.32
CA VAL A 4 25.92 25.35 6.30
C VAL A 4 27.11 25.66 7.19
N SER A 5 27.59 26.91 7.15
CA SER A 5 28.62 27.44 8.05
C SER A 5 27.94 28.03 9.28
N LEU A 6 28.28 27.54 10.47
CA LEU A 6 27.85 28.12 11.73
C LEU A 6 28.83 29.23 12.14
N LYS A 7 28.36 30.49 12.10
CA LYS A 7 29.05 31.63 12.74
C LYS A 7 28.90 31.53 14.25
N ILE A 8 30.01 31.39 14.95
CA ILE A 8 30.11 31.53 16.40
C ILE A 8 30.02 33.03 16.72
N GLY A 9 28.99 33.43 17.47
CA GLY A 9 28.84 34.79 17.98
C GLY A 9 29.64 34.98 19.27
N ASP A 10 30.33 36.11 19.38
CA ASP A 10 31.09 36.56 20.55
C ASP A 10 30.16 36.74 21.76
N GLY A 11 30.08 35.71 22.60
CA GLY A 11 29.46 35.75 23.93
C GLY A 11 30.53 35.68 25.00
N THR A 12 31.01 36.83 25.48
CA THR A 12 31.92 36.90 26.62
C THR A 12 31.21 36.42 27.90
N ALA A 13 31.47 35.17 28.31
CA ALA A 13 31.07 34.66 29.62
C ALA A 13 32.03 35.21 30.69
N ARG A 14 31.55 36.16 31.50
CA ARG A 14 32.22 36.59 32.73
C ARG A 14 32.13 35.47 33.77
N PHE A 15 33.26 34.84 34.09
CA PHE A 15 33.37 33.94 35.25
C PHE A 15 33.35 34.75 36.55
N GLN A 16 32.32 34.56 37.37
CA GLN A 16 32.32 35.00 38.77
C GLN A 16 33.21 34.07 39.62
N ARG A 17 33.91 34.65 40.61
CA ARG A 17 34.75 33.94 41.58
C ARG A 17 33.95 32.85 42.30
N ALA A 18 34.49 31.63 42.28
CA ALA A 18 33.95 30.49 43.01
C ALA A 18 33.95 30.78 44.52
N THR A 19 32.79 30.62 45.14
CA THR A 19 32.60 30.62 46.60
C THR A 19 33.19 29.33 47.19
N LEU A 20 33.64 29.40 48.45
CA LEU A 20 34.27 28.32 49.24
C LEU A 20 33.52 26.97 49.26
N CYS A 21 32.27 26.91 48.80
CA CYS A 21 31.48 25.68 48.70
C CYS A 21 31.80 24.84 47.45
N SER A 22 32.44 25.42 46.41
CA SER A 22 32.79 24.68 45.18
C SER A 22 34.04 23.79 45.33
N SER A 23 34.96 24.14 46.24
CA SER A 23 36.17 23.35 46.49
C SER A 23 35.86 22.02 47.20
N ALA A 24 34.90 22.01 48.13
CA ALA A 24 34.50 20.80 48.85
C ALA A 24 33.88 19.74 47.93
N VAL A 25 33.06 20.15 46.96
CA VAL A 25 32.45 19.25 45.98
C VAL A 25 33.51 18.67 45.03
N ASN A 26 34.47 19.49 44.60
CA ASN A 26 35.59 19.02 43.77
C ASN A 26 36.50 18.05 44.53
N ILE A 27 36.74 18.27 45.82
CA ILE A 27 37.51 17.35 46.68
C ILE A 27 36.77 16.02 46.86
N LEU A 28 35.45 16.05 47.07
CA LEU A 28 34.62 14.83 47.14
C LEU A 28 34.65 14.02 45.84
N MET A 29 34.60 14.69 44.69
CA MET A 29 34.70 14.05 43.38
C MET A 29 36.07 13.38 43.18
N ILE A 30 37.16 14.06 43.55
CA ILE A 30 38.51 13.49 43.49
C ILE A 30 38.65 12.29 44.44
N PHE A 31 38.13 12.39 45.66
CA PHE A 31 38.17 11.29 46.63
C PHE A 31 37.38 10.06 46.15
N SER A 32 36.22 10.28 45.50
CA SER A 32 35.43 9.21 44.88
C SER A 32 36.21 8.49 43.76
N VAL A 33 36.86 9.25 42.88
CA VAL A 33 37.67 8.69 41.79
C VAL A 33 38.90 7.94 42.33
N ILE A 34 39.55 8.45 43.35
CA ILE A 34 40.72 7.78 43.96
C ILE A 34 40.31 6.48 44.66
N THR A 35 39.22 6.49 45.43
CA THR A 35 38.76 5.29 46.16
C THR A 35 38.26 4.20 45.24
N THR A 36 37.55 4.53 44.15
CA THR A 36 37.12 3.54 43.14
C THR A 36 38.30 2.93 42.40
N ASN A 37 39.31 3.72 42.04
CA ASN A 37 40.51 3.18 41.39
C ASN A 37 41.39 2.34 42.33
N LEU A 38 41.51 2.72 43.62
CA LEU A 38 42.20 1.91 44.64
C LEU A 38 41.48 0.59 44.90
N PHE A 39 40.14 0.59 44.93
CA PHE A 39 39.36 -0.63 45.07
C PHE A 39 39.51 -1.55 43.85
N ALA A 40 39.49 -0.99 42.64
CA ALA A 40 39.78 -1.75 41.43
C ALA A 40 41.18 -2.36 41.47
N LEU A 41 42.20 -1.57 41.84
CA LEU A 41 43.57 -2.07 41.98
C LEU A 41 43.66 -3.21 43.00
N TYR A 42 43.05 -3.05 44.18
CA TYR A 42 43.00 -4.11 45.20
C TYR A 42 42.32 -5.38 44.67
N ALA A 43 41.20 -5.26 43.96
CA ALA A 43 40.51 -6.41 43.37
C ALA A 43 41.36 -7.13 42.31
N PHE A 44 42.20 -6.40 41.56
CA PHE A 44 43.06 -6.97 40.52
C PHE A 44 44.42 -7.48 41.03
N THR A 45 44.93 -6.96 42.16
CA THR A 45 46.24 -7.35 42.72
C THR A 45 46.14 -8.31 43.90
N SER A 46 44.95 -8.59 44.42
CA SER A 46 44.82 -9.52 45.56
C SER A 46 45.14 -10.96 45.11
N PRO A 47 46.11 -11.65 45.73
CA PRO A 47 46.53 -12.98 45.32
C PRO A 47 45.41 -13.99 45.61
N LYS A 48 45.04 -14.79 44.60
CA LYS A 48 44.18 -15.95 44.77
C LYS A 48 44.84 -16.90 45.78
N GLN A 49 44.21 -17.10 46.94
CA GLN A 49 44.60 -18.16 47.87
C GLN A 49 44.53 -19.53 47.16
N PRO A 50 45.47 -20.46 47.44
CA PRO A 50 45.39 -21.81 46.89
C PRO A 50 44.28 -22.60 47.62
N HIS A 51 43.17 -22.85 46.91
CA HIS A 51 42.12 -23.75 47.38
C HIS A 51 42.55 -25.22 47.23
N HIS A 52 43.33 -25.72 48.17
CA HIS A 52 43.40 -27.17 48.42
C HIS A 52 42.64 -27.49 49.70
N LEU A 53 41.31 -27.63 49.60
CA LEU A 53 40.44 -28.45 50.49
C LEU A 53 38.91 -28.34 50.20
N LEU A 54 38.47 -27.69 49.12
CA LEU A 54 37.03 -27.48 48.83
C LEU A 54 36.50 -28.12 47.53
N HIS A 55 37.25 -29.05 46.93
CA HIS A 55 36.97 -29.59 45.59
C HIS A 55 35.69 -30.43 45.47
N HIS A 56 35.07 -30.84 46.58
CA HIS A 56 33.82 -31.62 46.53
C HIS A 56 32.52 -30.80 46.60
N HIS A 57 32.57 -29.53 47.04
CA HIS A 57 31.35 -28.69 47.14
C HIS A 57 31.17 -27.70 45.97
N ALA A 58 32.25 -27.28 45.30
CA ALA A 58 32.17 -26.33 44.18
C ALA A 58 31.59 -26.95 42.89
N HIS A 59 31.86 -28.23 42.61
CA HIS A 59 31.32 -28.91 41.42
C HIS A 59 29.80 -29.11 41.47
N LYS A 60 29.22 -29.30 42.66
CA LYS A 60 27.76 -29.37 42.84
C LYS A 60 27.09 -28.02 42.63
N ASN A 61 27.73 -26.92 43.03
CA ASN A 61 27.17 -25.58 42.87
C ASN A 61 27.23 -25.10 41.41
N ILE A 62 28.29 -25.44 40.66
CA ILE A 62 28.37 -25.12 39.22
C ILE A 62 27.38 -25.98 38.41
N SER A 63 27.19 -27.26 38.77
CA SER A 63 26.15 -28.08 38.13
C SER A 63 24.74 -27.56 38.42
N LEU A 64 24.47 -27.13 39.67
CA LEU A 64 23.19 -26.52 40.06
C LEU A 64 22.93 -25.18 39.36
N ILE A 65 23.95 -24.32 39.23
CA ILE A 65 23.83 -23.05 38.50
C ILE A 65 23.61 -23.32 37.01
N SER A 66 24.34 -24.26 36.41
CA SER A 66 24.14 -24.65 35.01
C SER A 66 22.74 -25.24 34.77
N GLU A 67 22.23 -26.03 35.73
CA GLU A 67 20.90 -26.61 35.68
C GLU A 67 19.82 -25.52 35.82
N GLN A 68 19.97 -24.58 36.75
CA GLN A 68 19.07 -23.43 36.88
C GLN A 68 19.08 -22.50 35.67
N VAL A 69 20.26 -22.23 35.08
CA VAL A 69 20.35 -21.44 33.84
C VAL A 69 19.68 -22.18 32.69
N SER A 70 19.82 -23.51 32.59
CA SER A 70 19.13 -24.31 31.58
C SER A 70 17.60 -24.30 31.76
N LEU A 71 17.12 -24.32 33.00
CA LEU A 71 15.70 -24.20 33.32
C LEU A 71 15.16 -22.82 32.97
N ILE A 72 15.90 -21.75 33.28
CA ILE A 72 15.54 -20.38 32.92
C ILE A 72 15.48 -20.22 31.40
N LEU A 73 16.49 -20.72 30.67
CA LEU A 73 16.50 -20.69 29.20
C LEU A 73 15.32 -21.47 28.60
N ARG A 74 14.97 -22.62 29.20
CA ARG A 74 13.82 -23.41 28.78
C ARG A 74 12.50 -22.69 29.06
N GLU A 75 12.38 -22.02 30.20
CA GLU A 75 11.21 -21.22 30.57
C GLU A 75 11.06 -19.99 29.66
N ILE A 76 12.18 -19.36 29.28
CA ILE A 76 12.22 -18.27 28.29
C ILE A 76 11.78 -18.77 26.92
N ASP A 77 12.32 -19.90 26.44
CA ASP A 77 11.92 -20.50 25.15
C ASP A 77 10.42 -20.87 25.14
N LEU A 78 9.93 -21.43 26.25
CA LEU A 78 8.53 -21.80 26.42
C LEU A 78 7.62 -20.58 26.49
N SER A 79 8.05 -19.52 27.19
CA SER A 79 7.35 -18.24 27.25
C SER A 79 7.33 -17.52 25.89
N GLN A 80 8.43 -17.57 25.13
CA GLN A 80 8.48 -17.03 23.77
C GLN A 80 7.59 -17.82 22.81
N LYS A 81 7.57 -19.16 22.90
CA LYS A 81 6.63 -19.99 22.13
C LYS A 81 5.18 -19.68 22.48
N LYS A 82 4.87 -19.49 23.76
CA LYS A 82 3.53 -19.12 24.22
C LYS A 82 3.15 -17.71 23.78
N LEU A 83 4.09 -16.77 23.74
CA LEU A 83 3.88 -15.44 23.18
C LEU A 83 3.62 -15.51 21.68
N ALA A 84 4.40 -16.27 20.92
CA ALA A 84 4.18 -16.49 19.49
C ALA A 84 2.83 -17.20 19.20
N GLN A 85 2.43 -18.15 20.05
CA GLN A 85 1.13 -18.80 20.00
C GLN A 85 -0.01 -17.81 20.27
N MET A 86 0.11 -16.98 21.30
CA MET A 86 -0.88 -15.93 21.60
C MET A 86 -0.90 -14.85 20.52
N GLU A 87 0.24 -14.44 19.96
CA GLU A 87 0.29 -13.54 18.81
C GLU A 87 -0.44 -14.16 17.61
N LYS A 88 -0.27 -15.46 17.36
CA LYS A 88 -0.99 -16.19 16.30
C LYS A 88 -2.50 -16.23 16.56
N GLU A 89 -2.92 -16.48 17.80
CA GLU A 89 -4.34 -16.54 18.20
C GLU A 89 -5.01 -15.16 18.22
N LEU A 90 -4.27 -14.10 18.58
CA LEU A 90 -4.78 -12.74 18.73
C LEU A 90 -4.73 -11.93 17.42
N LEU A 91 -3.72 -12.15 16.58
CA LEU A 91 -3.54 -11.44 15.30
C LEU A 91 -4.09 -12.22 14.11
N GLY A 92 -4.38 -13.52 14.24
CA GLY A 92 -4.95 -14.35 13.17
C GLY A 92 -4.06 -14.49 11.92
N TYR A 93 -2.78 -14.16 12.02
CA TYR A 93 -1.81 -14.30 10.92
C TYR A 93 -1.26 -15.73 10.91
N GLU A 94 -1.67 -16.54 9.93
CA GLU A 94 -0.77 -17.58 9.44
C GLU A 94 0.35 -16.87 8.66
N SER A 95 1.60 -17.12 9.03
CA SER A 95 2.74 -16.64 8.27
C SER A 95 3.11 -17.73 7.28
N LEU A 96 3.32 -17.35 6.01
CA LEU A 96 3.84 -18.24 4.97
C LEU A 96 4.99 -19.10 5.52
N ASP A 97 4.74 -20.41 5.61
CA ASP A 97 5.73 -21.35 6.12
C ASP A 97 6.90 -21.49 5.15
N LEU A 98 7.99 -20.75 5.44
CA LEU A 98 9.21 -20.72 4.63
C LEU A 98 9.97 -22.05 4.62
N SER A 99 9.61 -22.99 5.49
CA SER A 99 10.22 -24.33 5.57
C SER A 99 9.69 -25.29 4.50
N ARG A 100 8.58 -24.95 3.83
CA ARG A 100 8.01 -25.80 2.77
C ARG A 100 9.03 -26.05 1.64
N PRO A 101 9.13 -27.30 1.16
CA PRO A 101 9.89 -27.58 -0.05
C PRO A 101 9.25 -26.83 -1.23
N ASN A 102 10.07 -26.37 -2.20
CA ASN A 102 9.65 -25.70 -3.44
C ASN A 102 9.21 -24.22 -3.34
N ILE A 103 9.52 -23.51 -2.24
CA ILE A 103 9.40 -22.04 -2.21
C ILE A 103 10.59 -21.40 -2.95
N ALA A 104 10.28 -20.52 -3.91
CA ALA A 104 11.28 -19.76 -4.66
C ALA A 104 12.21 -18.93 -3.75
N THR A 105 13.49 -18.91 -4.06
CA THR A 105 14.52 -18.20 -3.27
C THR A 105 14.20 -16.72 -3.09
N GLU A 106 13.73 -16.05 -4.15
CA GLU A 106 13.37 -14.63 -4.09
C GLU A 106 12.15 -14.38 -3.19
N LEU A 107 11.20 -15.32 -3.13
CA LEU A 107 10.08 -15.24 -2.21
C LEU A 107 10.52 -15.38 -0.76
N LYS A 108 11.44 -16.31 -0.46
CA LYS A 108 12.02 -16.46 0.88
C LYS A 108 12.73 -15.18 1.31
N LEU A 109 13.55 -14.61 0.43
CA LEU A 109 14.26 -13.36 0.70
C LEU A 109 13.28 -12.21 0.94
N PHE A 110 12.23 -12.07 0.12
CA PHE A 110 11.22 -11.04 0.29
C PHE A 110 10.51 -11.16 1.65
N LEU A 111 10.11 -12.37 2.03
CA LEU A 111 9.38 -12.65 3.26
C LEU A 111 10.23 -12.57 4.54
N THR A 112 11.56 -12.53 4.40
CA THR A 112 12.47 -12.44 5.55
C THR A 112 12.36 -11.07 6.21
N ARG A 113 12.27 -11.04 7.54
CA ARG A 113 12.32 -9.79 8.31
C ARG A 113 13.75 -9.27 8.33
N HIS A 114 13.93 -7.98 8.04
CA HIS A 114 15.24 -7.36 8.01
C HIS A 114 15.33 -6.31 9.10
N GLN A 115 16.33 -6.41 9.98
CA GLN A 115 16.57 -5.37 11.00
C GLN A 115 16.83 -4.02 10.34
N LEU A 116 16.34 -2.94 10.96
CA LEU A 116 16.65 -1.60 10.49
C LEU A 116 18.16 -1.32 10.65
N PRO A 117 18.82 -0.72 9.65
CA PRO A 117 20.26 -0.47 9.70
C PRO A 117 20.72 0.36 10.90
N LEU A 118 19.85 1.21 11.44
CA LEU A 118 20.13 2.11 12.56
C LEU A 118 19.45 1.69 13.88
N GLY A 119 18.90 0.46 13.94
CA GLY A 119 18.14 -0.01 15.08
C GLY A 119 16.74 0.62 15.17
N LYS A 120 16.21 0.74 16.39
CA LYS A 120 14.83 1.17 16.65
C LYS A 120 14.60 2.62 16.22
N ASP A 121 13.60 2.86 15.36
CA ASP A 121 13.15 4.20 15.01
C ASP A 121 12.50 4.87 16.23
N SER A 122 12.97 6.06 16.61
CA SER A 122 12.51 6.74 17.82
C SER A 122 11.08 7.30 17.72
N ARG A 123 10.60 7.55 16.50
CA ARG A 123 9.26 8.13 16.25
C ARG A 123 8.18 7.07 16.15
N THR A 124 8.46 5.97 15.47
CA THR A 124 7.51 4.89 15.18
C THR A 124 7.70 3.66 16.07
N GLY A 125 8.87 3.54 16.72
CA GLY A 125 9.22 2.38 17.54
C GLY A 125 9.55 1.12 16.75
N ILE A 126 9.54 1.17 15.42
CA ILE A 126 9.79 0.04 14.54
C ILE A 126 11.27 -0.36 14.63
N THR A 127 11.54 -1.66 14.70
CA THR A 127 12.91 -2.23 14.75
C THR A 127 13.26 -3.02 13.50
N GLU A 128 12.26 -3.54 12.80
CA GLU A 128 12.42 -4.43 11.66
C GLU A 128 11.57 -3.95 10.47
N MET A 129 12.09 -4.13 9.27
CA MET A 129 11.32 -4.05 8.04
C MET A 129 10.56 -5.37 7.86
N VAL A 130 9.23 -5.28 7.86
CA VAL A 130 8.33 -6.39 7.60
C VAL A 130 7.81 -6.27 6.16
N PRO A 131 7.84 -7.35 5.37
CA PRO A 131 7.34 -7.34 4.01
C PRO A 131 5.82 -7.24 3.96
N SER A 132 5.31 -6.49 2.99
CA SER A 132 3.89 -6.41 2.69
C SER A 132 3.49 -7.56 1.75
N VAL A 133 3.01 -8.66 2.32
CA VAL A 133 2.31 -9.72 1.56
C VAL A 133 0.91 -9.87 2.13
N GLY A 134 -0.11 -9.72 1.30
CA GLY A 134 -1.49 -9.91 1.73
C GLY A 134 -1.74 -11.35 2.15
N HIS A 135 -2.56 -11.56 3.19
CA HIS A 135 -2.92 -12.90 3.69
C HIS A 135 -3.46 -13.82 2.58
N THR A 136 -4.14 -13.28 1.57
CA THR A 136 -4.67 -14.11 0.46
C THR A 136 -3.59 -14.59 -0.51
N CYS A 137 -2.42 -13.96 -0.52
CA CYS A 137 -1.24 -14.48 -1.23
C CYS A 137 -0.76 -15.81 -0.66
N GLU A 138 -0.80 -15.98 0.67
CA GLU A 138 -0.40 -17.23 1.33
C GLU A 138 -1.26 -18.40 0.88
N LYS A 139 -2.58 -18.20 0.80
CA LYS A 139 -3.53 -19.21 0.31
C LYS A 139 -3.23 -19.66 -1.12
N ASN A 140 -2.42 -18.91 -1.86
CA ASN A 140 -1.99 -19.20 -3.22
C ASN A 140 -0.46 -19.36 -3.31
N SER A 141 0.16 -19.93 -2.27
CA SER A 141 1.63 -20.05 -2.15
C SER A 141 2.31 -20.68 -3.37
N ASP A 142 1.72 -21.67 -4.03
CA ASP A 142 2.30 -22.29 -5.24
C ASP A 142 2.38 -21.31 -6.41
N LEU A 143 1.32 -20.54 -6.66
CA LEU A 143 1.30 -19.52 -7.71
C LEU A 143 2.19 -18.34 -7.37
N LEU A 144 2.27 -17.98 -6.08
CA LEU A 144 3.19 -16.95 -5.62
C LEU A 144 4.65 -17.39 -5.79
N SER A 145 4.95 -18.65 -5.47
CA SER A 145 6.26 -19.25 -5.68
C SER A 145 6.61 -19.30 -7.18
N GLN A 146 5.67 -19.70 -8.03
CA GLN A 146 5.81 -19.67 -9.49
C GLN A 146 6.12 -18.25 -9.99
N PHE A 147 5.33 -17.25 -9.56
CA PHE A 147 5.55 -15.85 -9.90
C PHE A 147 6.89 -15.31 -9.35
N MET A 148 7.39 -15.84 -8.25
CA MET A 148 8.69 -15.43 -7.69
C MET A 148 9.87 -16.27 -8.19
N SER A 149 9.63 -17.22 -9.09
CA SER A 149 10.67 -17.99 -9.76
C SER A 149 11.24 -17.21 -10.94
N TYR A 150 12.22 -16.35 -10.65
CA TYR A 150 12.93 -15.56 -11.67
C TYR A 150 14.42 -15.43 -11.35
N LYS A 151 15.22 -15.12 -12.37
CA LYS A 151 16.64 -14.80 -12.20
C LYS A 151 16.81 -13.36 -11.73
N ALA A 152 17.33 -13.16 -10.53
CA ALA A 152 17.71 -11.82 -10.06
C ALA A 152 18.70 -11.17 -11.02
N PHE A 153 18.54 -9.87 -11.27
CA PHE A 153 19.31 -9.10 -12.25
C PHE A 153 19.26 -9.67 -13.68
N GLY A 154 18.25 -10.47 -14.00
CA GLY A 154 17.91 -10.91 -15.35
C GLY A 154 16.64 -10.22 -15.87
N PRO A 155 16.22 -10.49 -17.11
CA PRO A 155 14.92 -10.04 -17.61
C PRO A 155 13.79 -10.69 -16.79
N CYS A 156 12.74 -9.92 -16.50
CA CYS A 156 11.54 -10.47 -15.87
C CYS A 156 10.84 -11.44 -16.85
N PRO A 157 10.36 -12.60 -16.36
CA PRO A 157 9.53 -13.50 -17.18
C PRO A 157 8.28 -12.80 -17.71
N ASP A 158 7.82 -13.21 -18.89
CA ASP A 158 6.56 -12.76 -19.47
C ASP A 158 5.40 -13.64 -18.96
N ASP A 159 5.07 -13.48 -17.68
CA ASP A 159 4.08 -14.27 -16.96
C ASP A 159 2.97 -13.39 -16.35
N TRP A 160 2.55 -12.39 -17.12
CA TRP A 160 1.44 -11.49 -16.78
C TRP A 160 0.18 -12.26 -16.36
N SER A 161 -0.08 -13.44 -16.94
CA SER A 161 -1.23 -14.27 -16.62
C SER A 161 -1.18 -14.84 -15.19
N VAL A 162 0.02 -15.13 -14.66
CA VAL A 162 0.22 -15.58 -13.28
C VAL A 162 0.02 -14.39 -12.32
N ALA A 163 0.63 -13.24 -12.65
CA ALA A 163 0.46 -12.00 -11.92
C ALA A 163 -1.02 -11.61 -11.79
N GLN A 164 -1.76 -11.67 -12.91
CA GLN A 164 -3.19 -11.38 -12.94
C GLN A 164 -3.99 -12.36 -12.09
N LYS A 165 -3.72 -13.67 -12.16
CA LYS A 165 -4.40 -14.67 -11.31
C LYS A 165 -4.19 -14.41 -9.83
N LEU A 166 -2.99 -14.00 -9.43
CA LEU A 166 -2.70 -13.63 -8.05
C LEU A 166 -3.51 -12.40 -7.63
N ILE A 167 -3.47 -11.32 -8.42
CA ILE A 167 -4.19 -10.08 -8.12
C ILE A 167 -5.71 -10.29 -8.05
N LEU A 168 -6.29 -11.03 -9.01
CA LEU A 168 -7.72 -11.38 -9.00
C LEU A 168 -8.12 -12.27 -7.81
N ARG A 169 -7.15 -12.95 -7.19
CA ARG A 169 -7.36 -13.71 -5.95
C ARG A 169 -7.02 -12.91 -4.70
N GLY A 170 -6.85 -11.60 -4.80
CA GLY A 170 -6.57 -10.73 -3.65
C GLY A 170 -5.10 -10.74 -3.20
N CYS A 171 -4.18 -11.24 -4.04
CA CYS A 171 -2.76 -11.19 -3.74
C CYS A 171 -2.11 -9.94 -4.35
N GLU A 172 -2.14 -8.84 -3.59
CA GLU A 172 -1.53 -7.56 -3.93
C GLU A 172 -0.97 -6.88 -2.65
N PRO A 173 0.16 -6.16 -2.70
CA PRO A 173 1.05 -5.96 -3.85
C PRO A 173 1.83 -7.23 -4.21
N LEU A 174 2.15 -7.38 -5.50
CA LEU A 174 3.01 -8.46 -5.97
C LEU A 174 4.49 -8.19 -5.59
N PRO A 175 5.23 -9.17 -5.05
CA PRO A 175 6.54 -8.92 -4.42
C PRO A 175 7.75 -8.84 -5.37
N ARG A 176 7.58 -9.14 -6.67
CA ARG A 176 8.69 -9.19 -7.64
C ARG A 176 9.30 -7.80 -7.88
N ARG A 177 10.59 -7.65 -7.58
CA ARG A 177 11.30 -6.36 -7.72
C ARG A 177 12.73 -6.44 -8.27
N ARG A 178 13.35 -7.62 -8.29
CA ARG A 178 14.79 -7.78 -8.58
C ARG A 178 15.09 -8.32 -9.98
N CYS A 179 14.20 -8.11 -10.94
CA CYS A 179 14.43 -8.38 -12.35
C CYS A 179 14.23 -7.11 -13.18
N PHE A 180 14.80 -7.07 -14.38
CA PHE A 180 14.68 -5.96 -15.31
C PHE A 180 13.38 -6.09 -16.12
N ALA A 181 12.52 -5.08 -16.04
CA ALA A 181 11.32 -5.01 -16.86
C ALA A 181 11.67 -5.08 -18.36
N LYS A 182 10.76 -5.64 -19.16
CA LYS A 182 10.92 -5.73 -20.61
C LYS A 182 11.16 -4.35 -21.20
N THR A 183 12.21 -4.20 -22.01
CA THR A 183 12.44 -2.97 -22.76
C THR A 183 11.39 -2.87 -23.86
N ILE A 184 10.51 -1.88 -23.75
CA ILE A 184 9.55 -1.53 -24.80
C ILE A 184 10.21 -0.42 -25.62
N PRO A 185 10.44 -0.61 -26.94
CA PRO A 185 10.90 0.47 -27.80
C PRO A 185 9.96 1.66 -27.64
N LYS A 186 10.51 2.87 -27.44
CA LYS A 186 9.70 4.08 -27.54
C LYS A 186 9.25 4.19 -28.98
N SER A 187 8.05 3.69 -29.30
CA SER A 187 7.35 4.15 -30.49
C SER A 187 7.30 5.68 -30.40
N GLY A 188 7.59 6.37 -31.51
CA GLY A 188 7.62 7.82 -31.53
C GLY A 188 6.39 8.40 -30.82
N LEU A 189 6.59 9.35 -29.91
CA LEU A 189 5.49 10.08 -29.30
C LEU A 189 4.79 10.82 -30.42
N PHE A 190 3.64 10.31 -30.88
CA PHE A 190 2.81 11.05 -31.81
C PHE A 190 2.31 12.30 -31.07
N PRO A 191 2.43 13.51 -31.67
CA PRO A 191 1.90 14.70 -31.05
C PRO A 191 0.41 14.52 -30.79
N PHE A 192 -0.05 14.93 -29.61
CA PHE A 192 -1.48 15.05 -29.36
C PHE A 192 -2.04 16.08 -30.37
N PRO A 193 -3.09 15.76 -31.16
CA PRO A 193 -4.12 14.73 -30.96
C PRO A 193 -3.98 13.44 -31.79
N ASP A 194 -2.90 13.25 -32.56
CA ASP A 194 -2.77 12.09 -33.48
C ASP A 194 -2.62 10.75 -32.73
N SER A 195 -2.15 10.79 -31.47
CA SER A 195 -2.13 9.63 -30.56
C SER A 195 -3.53 9.10 -30.19
N LEU A 196 -4.61 9.80 -30.57
CA LEU A 196 -5.98 9.49 -30.16
C LEU A 196 -6.74 8.55 -31.10
N TRP A 197 -6.24 8.24 -32.31
CA TRP A 197 -6.90 7.43 -33.37
C TRP A 197 -8.42 7.69 -33.52
N LYS A 198 -8.84 8.49 -34.51
CA LYS A 198 -10.27 8.73 -34.79
C LYS A 198 -10.96 7.47 -35.39
N PRO A 199 -12.28 7.22 -35.14
CA PRO A 199 -13.28 8.12 -34.58
C PRO A 199 -14.16 7.45 -33.51
N ASN A 200 -13.68 7.26 -32.27
CA ASN A 200 -14.64 6.96 -31.21
C ASN A 200 -15.30 8.27 -30.76
N VAL A 201 -16.46 8.60 -31.34
CA VAL A 201 -17.25 9.82 -31.03
C VAL A 201 -17.88 9.78 -29.62
N ARG A 202 -17.61 8.71 -28.86
CA ARG A 202 -18.06 8.54 -27.48
C ARG A 202 -17.57 9.71 -26.61
N PHE A 203 -18.44 10.20 -25.74
CA PHE A 203 -18.29 11.38 -24.88
C PHE A 203 -18.21 12.74 -25.59
N VAL A 204 -18.18 12.80 -26.92
CA VAL A 204 -18.20 14.06 -27.70
C VAL A 204 -19.59 14.32 -28.27
N ARG A 205 -20.26 13.28 -28.75
CA ARG A 205 -21.64 13.37 -29.26
C ARG A 205 -22.50 12.31 -28.61
N ALA A 206 -23.63 12.74 -28.04
CA ALA A 206 -24.64 11.83 -27.53
C ALA A 206 -25.26 11.03 -28.69
N LYS A 207 -25.28 9.70 -28.59
CA LYS A 207 -26.00 8.81 -29.53
C LYS A 207 -27.36 8.41 -28.98
N SER A 208 -27.50 8.39 -27.66
CA SER A 208 -28.71 8.10 -26.90
C SER A 208 -28.87 9.09 -25.75
N LYS A 209 -30.02 9.06 -25.07
CA LYS A 209 -30.27 9.89 -23.88
C LYS A 209 -29.34 9.56 -22.71
N ASN A 210 -28.78 8.34 -22.69
CA ASN A 210 -27.86 7.85 -21.66
C ASN A 210 -26.42 8.30 -21.89
N ASP A 211 -26.08 8.75 -23.10
CA ASP A 211 -24.71 9.16 -23.44
C ASP A 211 -24.47 10.62 -23.02
N PHE A 212 -23.87 10.80 -21.86
CA PHE A 212 -23.48 12.14 -21.41
C PHE A 212 -22.18 12.58 -22.10
N VAL A 213 -22.14 13.85 -22.50
CA VAL A 213 -21.00 14.47 -23.18
C VAL A 213 -20.09 15.10 -22.14
N VAL A 214 -18.77 15.06 -22.36
CA VAL A 214 -17.77 15.60 -21.42
C VAL A 214 -18.08 17.04 -21.03
N ASP A 215 -18.33 17.89 -22.02
CA ASP A 215 -18.52 19.33 -21.79
C ASP A 215 -19.73 19.62 -20.90
N ASP A 216 -20.84 18.89 -21.08
CA ASP A 216 -22.02 18.98 -20.21
C ASP A 216 -21.68 18.58 -18.76
N VAL A 217 -20.94 17.50 -18.57
CA VAL A 217 -20.59 17.01 -17.22
C VAL A 217 -19.61 17.96 -16.53
N LEU A 218 -18.62 18.48 -17.26
CA LEU A 218 -17.69 19.47 -16.74
C LEU A 218 -18.38 20.79 -16.35
N ALA A 219 -19.41 21.21 -17.12
CA ALA A 219 -20.21 22.37 -16.78
C ALA A 219 -20.99 22.19 -15.46
N LEU A 220 -21.49 20.99 -15.18
CA LEU A 220 -22.12 20.65 -13.90
C LEU A 220 -21.16 20.75 -12.70
N GLY A 221 -19.84 20.61 -12.95
CA GLY A 221 -18.79 20.72 -11.95
C GLY A 221 -18.33 22.15 -11.66
N GLY A 222 -18.95 23.16 -12.27
CA GLY A 222 -18.63 24.57 -12.03
C GLY A 222 -17.22 24.99 -12.46
N GLY A 223 -16.59 24.26 -13.38
CA GLY A 223 -15.26 24.59 -13.93
C GLY A 223 -14.06 24.22 -13.07
N GLY A 224 -14.26 23.48 -11.96
CA GLY A 224 -13.19 23.12 -11.02
C GLY A 224 -12.51 21.77 -11.25
N VAL A 225 -12.98 20.97 -12.21
CA VAL A 225 -12.49 19.60 -12.44
C VAL A 225 -11.13 19.65 -13.15
N ARG A 226 -10.09 19.14 -12.48
CA ARG A 226 -8.70 19.12 -13.01
C ARG A 226 -8.10 17.73 -13.00
N ILE A 227 -8.50 16.90 -12.02
CA ILE A 227 -8.02 15.53 -11.88
C ILE A 227 -9.19 14.56 -11.69
N GLY A 228 -9.14 13.44 -12.42
CA GLY A 228 -10.16 12.41 -12.33
C GLY A 228 -9.61 10.99 -12.21
N LEU A 229 -10.45 10.08 -11.74
CA LEU A 229 -10.22 8.64 -11.71
C LEU A 229 -11.24 7.97 -12.63
N ASP A 230 -10.79 7.12 -13.53
CA ASP A 230 -11.62 6.37 -14.47
C ASP A 230 -11.59 4.88 -14.15
N ILE A 231 -12.72 4.37 -13.65
CA ILE A 231 -12.92 2.98 -13.25
C ILE A 231 -13.48 2.20 -14.44
N GLY A 232 -12.72 1.22 -14.92
CA GLY A 232 -13.12 0.43 -16.09
C GLY A 232 -12.96 1.20 -17.40
N GLY A 233 -11.89 1.99 -17.52
CA GLY A 233 -11.63 2.84 -18.70
C GLY A 233 -11.15 2.11 -19.95
N GLY A 234 -10.88 0.79 -19.85
CA GLY A 234 -10.43 -0.06 -20.94
C GLY A 234 -9.15 0.48 -21.59
N SER A 235 -9.26 0.98 -22.82
CA SER A 235 -8.15 1.54 -23.60
C SER A 235 -7.83 3.03 -23.32
N GLY A 236 -8.40 3.59 -22.25
CA GLY A 236 -8.19 5.00 -21.84
C GLY A 236 -8.90 6.02 -22.73
N SER A 237 -9.98 5.62 -23.40
CA SER A 237 -10.71 6.51 -24.33
C SER A 237 -11.36 7.69 -23.61
N PHE A 238 -11.86 7.48 -22.38
CA PHE A 238 -12.39 8.56 -21.55
C PHE A 238 -11.27 9.53 -21.13
N ALA A 239 -10.17 9.01 -20.59
CA ALA A 239 -9.00 9.81 -20.22
C ALA A 239 -8.46 10.67 -21.37
N ALA A 240 -8.41 10.10 -22.59
CA ALA A 240 -8.08 10.82 -23.80
C ALA A 240 -8.97 12.05 -24.05
N ARG A 241 -10.30 11.89 -23.91
CA ARG A 241 -11.26 12.99 -24.13
C ARG A 241 -11.19 14.06 -23.04
N MET A 242 -10.91 13.65 -21.82
CA MET A 242 -10.70 14.56 -20.69
C MET A 242 -9.41 15.37 -20.85
N ALA A 243 -8.34 14.76 -21.39
CA ALA A 243 -7.08 15.45 -21.67
C ALA A 243 -7.23 16.59 -22.69
N GLU A 244 -8.14 16.48 -23.68
CA GLU A 244 -8.46 17.58 -24.60
C GLU A 244 -9.01 18.84 -23.89
N ARG A 245 -9.57 18.68 -22.67
CA ARG A 245 -10.03 19.78 -21.80
C ARG A 245 -9.07 20.04 -20.63
N ASN A 246 -7.80 19.64 -20.75
CA ASN A 246 -6.78 19.78 -19.71
C ASN A 246 -7.13 19.10 -18.37
N VAL A 247 -7.94 18.04 -18.41
CA VAL A 247 -8.23 17.21 -17.23
C VAL A 247 -7.35 15.98 -17.25
N THR A 248 -6.54 15.81 -16.20
CA THR A 248 -5.69 14.63 -16.04
C THR A 248 -6.52 13.50 -15.45
N VAL A 249 -6.55 12.34 -16.11
CA VAL A 249 -7.31 11.19 -15.63
C VAL A 249 -6.38 10.01 -15.41
N VAL A 250 -6.47 9.43 -14.21
CA VAL A 250 -5.88 8.13 -13.89
C VAL A 250 -6.87 7.05 -14.28
N THR A 251 -6.51 6.18 -15.22
CA THR A 251 -7.38 5.09 -15.69
C THR A 251 -7.01 3.79 -15.00
N SER A 252 -7.92 3.28 -14.16
CA SER A 252 -7.84 1.93 -13.61
C SER A 252 -8.08 0.90 -14.71
N THR A 253 -7.16 -0.05 -14.83
CA THR A 253 -7.23 -1.12 -15.82
C THR A 253 -6.55 -2.40 -15.33
N LEU A 254 -6.89 -3.51 -15.97
CA LEU A 254 -6.20 -4.79 -15.88
C LEU A 254 -5.87 -5.22 -17.30
N ASN A 255 -4.77 -5.93 -17.51
CA ASN A 255 -4.36 -6.39 -18.85
C ASN A 255 -5.07 -7.70 -19.24
N VAL A 256 -6.41 -7.74 -19.13
CA VAL A 256 -7.24 -8.89 -19.49
C VAL A 256 -7.43 -8.89 -21.01
N ASP A 257 -6.95 -9.93 -21.69
CA ASP A 257 -7.06 -10.17 -23.14
C ASP A 257 -6.40 -9.09 -24.04
N ALA A 258 -5.91 -7.99 -23.47
CA ALA A 258 -5.18 -6.94 -24.15
C ALA A 258 -4.22 -6.19 -23.20
N PRO A 259 -3.10 -5.66 -23.71
CA PRO A 259 -2.13 -4.88 -22.92
C PRO A 259 -2.62 -3.44 -22.72
N PHE A 260 -3.72 -3.27 -21.98
CA PHE A 260 -4.37 -1.99 -21.80
C PHE A 260 -3.47 -0.96 -21.12
N SER A 261 -2.68 -1.36 -20.12
CA SER A 261 -1.77 -0.46 -19.40
C SER A 261 -0.74 0.16 -20.34
N GLU A 262 -0.09 -0.67 -21.14
CA GLU A 262 0.90 -0.28 -22.14
C GLU A 262 0.26 0.58 -23.24
N PHE A 263 -0.95 0.22 -23.67
CA PHE A 263 -1.69 0.97 -24.68
C PHE A 263 -2.06 2.38 -24.18
N ILE A 264 -2.56 2.51 -22.95
CA ILE A 264 -2.86 3.81 -22.34
C ILE A 264 -1.59 4.65 -22.19
N ALA A 265 -0.49 4.05 -21.70
CA ALA A 265 0.79 4.74 -21.58
C ALA A 265 1.35 5.21 -22.93
N ALA A 266 1.22 4.40 -23.99
CA ALA A 266 1.64 4.76 -25.35
C ALA A 266 0.87 5.95 -25.93
N ARG A 267 -0.33 6.25 -25.40
CA ARG A 267 -1.13 7.44 -25.74
C ARG A 267 -0.72 8.70 -24.94
N GLY A 268 0.24 8.58 -24.03
CA GLY A 268 0.61 9.66 -23.10
C GLY A 268 -0.39 9.85 -21.96
N LEU A 269 -1.21 8.85 -21.66
CA LEU A 269 -2.20 8.86 -20.59
C LEU A 269 -1.71 8.05 -19.39
N PHE A 270 -2.40 8.17 -18.25
CA PHE A 270 -1.97 7.55 -16.98
C PHE A 270 -2.71 6.23 -16.71
N PRO A 271 -2.10 5.05 -16.95
CA PRO A 271 -2.67 3.78 -16.50
C PRO A 271 -2.38 3.52 -15.02
N LEU A 272 -3.36 2.92 -14.33
CA LEU A 272 -3.19 2.32 -13.01
C LEU A 272 -3.60 0.85 -13.10
N TYR A 273 -2.63 -0.03 -12.91
CA TYR A 273 -2.90 -1.47 -12.85
C TYR A 273 -3.52 -1.81 -11.49
N LEU A 274 -4.84 -2.02 -11.43
CA LEU A 274 -5.57 -2.17 -10.16
C LEU A 274 -6.82 -3.04 -10.32
N SER A 275 -7.03 -3.97 -9.37
CA SER A 275 -8.30 -4.68 -9.22
C SER A 275 -9.32 -3.86 -8.41
N LEU A 276 -10.59 -3.88 -8.81
CA LEU A 276 -11.68 -3.20 -8.08
C LEU A 276 -12.07 -3.89 -6.77
N ASP A 277 -11.56 -5.09 -6.52
CA ASP A 277 -11.68 -5.78 -5.24
C ASP A 277 -10.76 -5.18 -4.15
N HIS A 278 -9.87 -4.26 -4.52
CA HIS A 278 -8.92 -3.64 -3.60
C HIS A 278 -9.27 -2.19 -3.30
N ARG A 279 -8.85 -1.76 -2.11
CA ARG A 279 -8.86 -0.35 -1.75
C ARG A 279 -7.93 0.42 -2.68
N PHE A 280 -8.43 1.48 -3.28
CA PHE A 280 -7.75 2.40 -4.15
C PHE A 280 -6.51 2.98 -3.47
N PRO A 281 -5.34 2.93 -4.13
CA PRO A 281 -4.06 3.35 -3.57
C PRO A 281 -3.89 4.88 -3.56
N PHE A 282 -4.98 5.60 -3.34
CA PHE A 282 -5.03 7.04 -3.25
C PHE A 282 -5.39 7.47 -1.83
N PHE A 283 -4.89 8.62 -1.41
CA PHE A 283 -5.32 9.24 -0.17
C PHE A 283 -6.77 9.76 -0.30
N ASP A 284 -7.32 10.24 0.81
CA ASP A 284 -8.68 10.76 0.86
C ASP A 284 -8.77 12.10 0.12
N ASN A 285 -9.90 12.37 -0.54
CA ASN A 285 -10.18 13.63 -1.22
C ASN A 285 -9.12 14.04 -2.28
N VAL A 286 -8.71 13.11 -3.13
CA VAL A 286 -7.74 13.35 -4.21
C VAL A 286 -8.40 13.85 -5.50
N PHE A 287 -9.54 13.27 -5.89
CA PHE A 287 -10.13 13.49 -7.21
C PHE A 287 -11.27 14.49 -7.23
N ASP A 288 -11.37 15.28 -8.30
CA ASP A 288 -12.50 16.18 -8.55
C ASP A 288 -13.65 15.44 -9.27
N LEU A 289 -13.32 14.38 -10.02
CA LEU A 289 -14.25 13.55 -10.78
C LEU A 289 -13.87 12.07 -10.63
N VAL A 290 -14.83 11.22 -10.28
CA VAL A 290 -14.69 9.77 -10.47
C VAL A 290 -15.67 9.37 -11.56
N HIS A 291 -15.15 8.81 -12.64
CA HIS A 291 -15.93 8.21 -13.72
C HIS A 291 -15.91 6.70 -13.55
N ALA A 292 -17.06 6.06 -13.77
CA ALA A 292 -17.16 4.62 -13.71
C ALA A 292 -18.11 4.10 -14.80
N SER A 293 -17.59 3.20 -15.63
CA SER A 293 -18.34 2.58 -16.72
C SER A 293 -19.03 1.28 -16.27
N SER A 294 -19.65 0.56 -17.19
CA SER A 294 -20.28 -0.75 -16.95
C SER A 294 -19.36 -1.81 -16.33
N GLY A 295 -18.04 -1.57 -16.25
CA GLY A 295 -17.07 -2.43 -15.55
C GLY A 295 -17.18 -2.45 -14.02
N LEU A 296 -18.13 -1.73 -13.43
CA LEU A 296 -18.44 -1.76 -11.99
C LEU A 296 -19.14 -3.05 -11.50
N ASP A 297 -19.35 -4.06 -12.36
CA ASP A 297 -19.92 -5.34 -11.89
C ASP A 297 -18.87 -6.18 -11.15
N VAL A 298 -18.66 -5.86 -9.87
CA VAL A 298 -17.69 -6.52 -8.99
C VAL A 298 -18.21 -7.89 -8.54
N GLY A 299 -18.52 -8.78 -9.48
CA GLY A 299 -18.91 -10.17 -9.18
C GLY A 299 -20.27 -10.34 -8.50
N GLY A 300 -21.24 -9.46 -8.79
CA GLY A 300 -22.65 -9.66 -8.45
C GLY A 300 -23.05 -9.58 -6.97
N LYS A 301 -22.12 -9.34 -6.04
CA LYS A 301 -22.40 -9.21 -4.61
C LYS A 301 -22.63 -7.75 -4.22
N ILE A 302 -23.69 -7.47 -3.46
CA ILE A 302 -24.07 -6.12 -3.05
C ILE A 302 -23.02 -5.52 -2.10
N GLU A 303 -22.43 -6.33 -1.24
CA GLU A 303 -21.41 -5.91 -0.26
C GLU A 303 -20.17 -5.39 -0.98
N LYS A 304 -19.77 -6.00 -2.09
CA LYS A 304 -18.64 -5.55 -2.91
C LYS A 304 -18.92 -4.18 -3.55
N LEU A 305 -20.15 -3.97 -4.02
CA LEU A 305 -20.57 -2.66 -4.51
C LEU A 305 -20.55 -1.61 -3.40
N GLU A 306 -21.00 -1.95 -2.19
CA GLU A 306 -20.95 -1.06 -1.03
C GLU A 306 -19.51 -0.67 -0.67
N PHE A 307 -18.57 -1.64 -0.58
CA PHE A 307 -17.15 -1.35 -0.36
C PHE A 307 -16.56 -0.43 -1.42
N LEU A 308 -16.86 -0.70 -2.70
CA LEU A 308 -16.40 0.15 -3.80
C LEU A 308 -16.97 1.57 -3.70
N MET A 309 -18.24 1.72 -3.33
CA MET A 309 -18.86 3.04 -3.12
C MET A 309 -18.23 3.80 -1.94
N PHE A 310 -17.87 3.12 -0.85
CA PHE A 310 -17.11 3.75 0.23
C PHE A 310 -15.76 4.27 -0.26
N ASP A 311 -15.10 3.52 -1.14
CA ASP A 311 -13.78 3.89 -1.60
C ASP A 311 -13.81 5.00 -2.66
N VAL A 312 -14.80 4.96 -3.57
CA VAL A 312 -15.14 6.07 -4.48
C VAL A 312 -15.43 7.34 -3.67
N ASP A 313 -16.30 7.24 -2.67
CA ASP A 313 -16.64 8.38 -1.82
C ASP A 313 -15.42 8.92 -1.09
N ARG A 314 -14.55 8.05 -0.57
CA ARG A 314 -13.33 8.44 0.13
C ARG A 314 -12.35 9.22 -0.76
N VAL A 315 -12.09 8.75 -1.98
CA VAL A 315 -11.11 9.40 -2.88
C VAL A 315 -11.68 10.63 -3.58
N LEU A 316 -13.00 10.75 -3.73
CA LEU A 316 -13.67 11.89 -4.32
C LEU A 316 -13.72 13.08 -3.34
N ARG A 317 -13.35 14.27 -3.78
CA ARG A 317 -13.43 15.50 -2.98
C ARG A 317 -14.89 15.91 -2.72
N ALA A 318 -15.15 16.54 -1.59
CA ALA A 318 -16.46 17.17 -1.33
C ALA A 318 -16.81 18.17 -2.45
N GLY A 319 -18.06 18.14 -2.94
CA GLY A 319 -18.49 18.90 -4.11
C GLY A 319 -18.03 18.33 -5.46
N GLY A 320 -17.16 17.31 -5.46
CA GLY A 320 -16.71 16.59 -6.65
C GLY A 320 -17.84 15.75 -7.28
N LEU A 321 -17.60 15.35 -8.53
CA LEU A 321 -18.56 14.64 -9.34
C LEU A 321 -18.30 13.13 -9.35
N PHE A 322 -19.35 12.33 -9.16
CA PHE A 322 -19.35 10.91 -9.46
C PHE A 322 -20.20 10.66 -10.70
N TRP A 323 -19.56 10.25 -11.80
CA TRP A 323 -20.19 10.00 -13.09
C TRP A 323 -20.29 8.49 -13.34
N LEU A 324 -21.51 7.97 -13.26
CA LEU A 324 -21.89 6.63 -13.68
C LEU A 324 -22.27 6.65 -15.16
N ASP A 325 -21.46 6.03 -16.02
CA ASP A 325 -21.69 5.95 -17.47
C ASP A 325 -22.25 4.57 -17.87
N ASN A 326 -23.49 4.55 -18.36
CA ASN A 326 -24.16 3.35 -18.88
C ASN A 326 -24.00 2.11 -17.95
N PHE A 327 -24.18 2.29 -16.64
CA PHE A 327 -24.07 1.21 -15.65
C PHE A 327 -25.16 0.15 -15.86
N PHE A 328 -24.75 -1.11 -16.04
CA PHE A 328 -25.66 -2.21 -16.31
C PHE A 328 -26.41 -2.67 -15.05
N CYS A 329 -27.74 -2.61 -15.11
CA CYS A 329 -28.64 -3.09 -14.06
C CYS A 329 -29.25 -4.43 -14.47
N ALA A 330 -28.54 -5.53 -14.17
CA ALA A 330 -28.98 -6.90 -14.50
C ALA A 330 -30.39 -7.25 -13.99
N ASN A 331 -30.83 -6.65 -12.89
CA ASN A 331 -32.18 -6.78 -12.36
C ASN A 331 -32.58 -5.52 -11.58
N GLU A 332 -33.88 -5.37 -11.31
CA GLU A 332 -34.40 -4.25 -10.52
C GLU A 332 -33.84 -4.22 -9.09
N ALA A 333 -33.48 -5.39 -8.51
CA ALA A 333 -32.87 -5.44 -7.18
C ALA A 333 -31.51 -4.73 -7.12
N LYS A 334 -30.64 -4.93 -8.13
CA LYS A 334 -29.32 -4.28 -8.25
C LYS A 334 -29.46 -2.78 -8.44
N LYS A 335 -30.44 -2.35 -9.26
CA LYS A 335 -30.77 -0.93 -9.43
C LYS A 335 -31.27 -0.29 -8.15
N GLN A 336 -32.16 -0.96 -7.41
CA GLN A 336 -32.64 -0.49 -6.11
C GLN A 336 -31.51 -0.43 -5.08
N ALA A 337 -30.64 -1.43 -5.02
CA ALA A 337 -29.48 -1.45 -4.12
C ALA A 337 -28.54 -0.27 -4.39
N LEU A 338 -28.18 -0.02 -5.65
CA LEU A 338 -27.36 1.14 -6.03
C LEU A 338 -28.04 2.47 -5.67
N THR A 339 -29.34 2.59 -5.94
CA THR A 339 -30.10 3.82 -5.64
C THR A 339 -30.13 4.09 -4.14
N ARG A 340 -30.38 3.05 -3.32
CA ARG A 340 -30.34 3.14 -1.85
C ARG A 340 -28.96 3.55 -1.34
N LEU A 341 -27.89 3.01 -1.90
CA LEU A 341 -26.54 3.40 -1.53
C LEU A 341 -26.27 4.88 -1.89
N ILE A 342 -26.63 5.33 -3.10
CA ILE A 342 -26.48 6.74 -3.52
C ILE A 342 -27.19 7.68 -2.53
N GLU A 343 -28.40 7.32 -2.11
CA GLU A 343 -29.19 8.09 -1.14
C GLU A 343 -28.59 8.05 0.26
N ARG A 344 -28.13 6.88 0.72
CA ARG A 344 -27.48 6.72 2.04
C ARG A 344 -26.21 7.54 2.16
N PHE A 345 -25.44 7.66 1.09
CA PHE A 345 -24.24 8.51 1.07
C PHE A 345 -24.56 10.00 0.90
N GLY A 346 -25.82 10.37 0.64
CA GLY A 346 -26.28 11.75 0.51
C GLY A 346 -25.86 12.43 -0.79
N TYR A 347 -25.60 11.66 -1.86
CA TYR A 347 -25.23 12.24 -3.15
C TYR A 347 -26.38 13.03 -3.76
N LYS A 348 -26.08 14.25 -4.22
CA LYS A 348 -27.05 15.07 -4.95
C LYS A 348 -27.10 14.62 -6.41
N LYS A 349 -28.29 14.26 -6.90
CA LYS A 349 -28.52 13.86 -8.30
C LYS A 349 -28.53 15.11 -9.19
N LEU A 350 -27.50 15.34 -10.00
CA LEU A 350 -27.44 16.46 -10.94
C LEU A 350 -28.03 16.09 -12.31
N LYS A 351 -27.76 14.87 -12.77
CA LYS A 351 -28.34 14.30 -14.00
C LYS A 351 -28.59 12.81 -13.78
N TRP A 352 -29.74 12.31 -14.22
CA TRP A 352 -30.13 10.92 -14.02
C TRP A 352 -31.00 10.44 -15.17
N VAL A 353 -30.58 9.38 -15.86
CA VAL A 353 -31.31 8.78 -16.98
C VAL A 353 -31.24 7.26 -16.85
N VAL A 354 -32.41 6.62 -16.87
CA VAL A 354 -32.55 5.17 -17.02
C VAL A 354 -32.99 4.93 -18.45
N GLY A 355 -32.29 4.04 -19.15
CA GLY A 355 -32.60 3.68 -20.52
C GLY A 355 -32.45 2.19 -20.76
N GLU A 356 -32.82 1.77 -21.96
CA GLU A 356 -32.64 0.41 -22.43
C GLU A 356 -31.60 0.41 -23.55
N LYS A 357 -30.66 -0.52 -23.47
CA LYS A 357 -29.63 -0.72 -24.49
C LYS A 357 -29.78 -2.11 -25.07
N VAL A 358 -29.92 -2.20 -26.38
CA VAL A 358 -29.98 -3.49 -27.08
C VAL A 358 -28.56 -4.01 -27.22
N ASP A 359 -28.35 -5.22 -26.73
CA ASP A 359 -27.07 -5.90 -26.68
C ASP A 359 -26.55 -6.18 -28.11
N SER A 360 -25.36 -5.68 -28.44
CA SER A 360 -24.76 -5.84 -29.78
C SER A 360 -24.21 -7.25 -30.04
N VAL A 361 -24.24 -8.15 -29.04
CA VAL A 361 -23.64 -9.50 -29.07
C VAL A 361 -24.69 -10.63 -28.99
N GLY A 362 -25.95 -10.35 -29.34
CA GLY A 362 -26.86 -11.39 -29.85
C GLY A 362 -27.87 -12.01 -28.88
N SER A 363 -28.07 -11.46 -27.68
CA SER A 363 -29.12 -11.95 -26.77
C SER A 363 -30.53 -11.42 -27.11
N GLY A 364 -30.63 -10.32 -27.88
CA GLY A 364 -31.88 -9.73 -28.35
C GLY A 364 -32.78 -9.12 -27.27
N LYS A 365 -32.40 -9.22 -25.99
CA LYS A 365 -33.14 -8.64 -24.86
C LYS A 365 -32.62 -7.24 -24.55
N PRO A 366 -33.51 -6.25 -24.34
CA PRO A 366 -33.09 -4.91 -23.91
C PRO A 366 -32.50 -4.98 -22.50
N GLU A 367 -31.27 -4.49 -22.35
CA GLU A 367 -30.57 -4.36 -21.08
C GLU A 367 -30.87 -3.00 -20.45
N VAL A 368 -31.33 -2.99 -19.20
CA VAL A 368 -31.58 -1.73 -18.47
C VAL A 368 -30.25 -1.14 -18.01
N VAL A 369 -29.98 0.10 -18.42
CA VAL A 369 -28.77 0.84 -18.09
C VAL A 369 -29.10 2.15 -17.37
N LEU A 370 -28.29 2.48 -16.37
CA LEU A 370 -28.38 3.73 -15.61
C LEU A 370 -27.20 4.64 -15.98
N SER A 371 -27.48 5.91 -16.25
CA SER A 371 -26.46 6.94 -16.42
C SER A 371 -26.76 8.11 -15.50
N ALA A 372 -25.79 8.50 -14.68
CA ALA A 372 -25.99 9.52 -13.66
C ALA A 372 -24.73 10.37 -13.46
N VAL A 373 -24.94 11.66 -13.20
CA VAL A 373 -23.94 12.56 -12.63
C VAL A 373 -24.42 12.95 -11.26
N LEU A 374 -23.61 12.61 -10.26
CA LEU A 374 -23.90 12.80 -8.86
C LEU A 374 -22.86 13.75 -8.26
N GLN A 375 -23.25 14.59 -7.31
CA GLN A 375 -22.33 15.45 -6.59
C GLN A 375 -22.18 14.98 -5.16
N LYS A 376 -20.93 14.80 -4.71
CA LYS A 376 -20.63 14.41 -3.32
C LYS A 376 -21.05 15.55 -2.38
N PRO A 377 -21.82 15.28 -1.31
CA PRO A 377 -22.22 16.31 -0.37
C PRO A 377 -21.01 16.82 0.43
N ILE A 378 -21.14 18.03 0.96
CA ILE A 378 -20.26 18.53 2.01
C ILE A 378 -20.79 17.99 3.33
N ARG A 379 -20.03 17.11 3.98
CA ARG A 379 -20.36 16.57 5.31
C ARG A 379 -19.60 17.39 6.36
N ALA A 380 -20.31 17.78 7.42
CA ALA A 380 -19.77 18.58 8.52
C ALA A 380 -18.83 17.77 9.41
#